data_AF-A0A955T755-F1
#
_entry.id   AF-A0A955T755-F1
#
_cell.length_a   1.000
_cell.length_b   1.000
_cell.length_c   1.000
_cell.angle_alpha   90.00
_cell.angle_beta   90.00
_cell.angle_gamma   90.00
#
_symmetry.space_group_name_H-M   'P 1'
#
loop_
_entity.id
_entity.type
_entity.pdbx_description
1 polymer ?
#
loop_
_entity_poly.entity_id
_entity_poly.type
_entity_poly.pdbx_seq_one_letter_code
_entity_poly.pdbx_strand_id
1 'polypeptide(L)'
;EDLPIPFCAVATDLSTGEEVHLREGDVIEAVRASISLPGIFTPVRVGDRFLLDGGMSNPVPVSVARAMGADYVIAVDINHDIVGKKRHTQSARRERRTERRRKRLTKIFGEESRVVEAFNARWEREENRFWSRFRAKREERGVPNIFDVLTTSINILESRITSTRL
;
A
#
# COMPACT_ATOMS: atom_id res chain seq x y z
N GLU A 1 -12.71 10.12 -18.43
CA GLU A 1 -12.47 11.06 -19.55
C GLU A 1 -13.11 12.46 -19.41
N ASP A 2 -14.30 12.61 -18.82
CA ASP A 2 -15.11 13.85 -18.96
C ASP A 2 -14.76 15.00 -17.99
N LEU A 3 -13.69 14.88 -17.23
CA LEU A 3 -13.30 15.92 -16.27
C LEU A 3 -12.70 17.15 -17.00
N PRO A 4 -12.95 18.38 -16.51
CA PRO A 4 -12.37 19.59 -17.10
C PRO A 4 -10.83 19.59 -17.13
N ILE A 5 -10.21 18.85 -16.21
CA ILE A 5 -8.77 18.62 -16.15
C ILE A 5 -8.55 17.11 -16.32
N PRO A 6 -7.71 16.67 -17.28
CA PRO A 6 -7.36 15.27 -17.43
C PRO A 6 -6.83 14.68 -16.12
N PHE A 7 -7.39 13.55 -15.72
CA PHE A 7 -7.09 12.90 -14.44
C PHE A 7 -6.77 11.42 -14.68
N CYS A 8 -5.83 10.90 -13.89
CA CYS A 8 -5.52 9.49 -13.83
C CYS A 8 -5.25 9.14 -12.38
N ALA A 9 -6.04 8.22 -11.80
CA ALA A 9 -5.68 7.60 -10.55
C ALA A 9 -4.73 6.42 -10.82
N VAL A 10 -3.80 6.17 -9.90
CA VAL A 10 -2.89 5.02 -9.98
C VAL A 10 -3.23 4.06 -8.86
N ALA A 11 -3.36 2.78 -9.21
CA ALA A 11 -3.61 1.71 -8.27
C ALA A 11 -2.59 0.58 -8.49
N THR A 12 -2.55 -0.37 -7.56
CA THR A 12 -1.69 -1.54 -7.66
C THR A 12 -2.52 -2.80 -7.79
N ASP A 13 -2.28 -3.62 -8.80
CA ASP A 13 -2.94 -4.91 -8.94
C ASP A 13 -2.48 -5.85 -7.82
N LEU A 14 -3.42 -6.39 -7.04
CA LEU A 14 -3.12 -7.29 -5.92
C LEU A 14 -2.42 -8.56 -6.40
N SER A 15 -2.78 -9.09 -7.57
CA SER A 15 -2.29 -10.39 -8.04
C SER A 15 -0.89 -10.29 -8.64
N THR A 16 -0.61 -9.21 -9.39
CA THR A 16 0.65 -9.05 -10.12
C THR A 16 1.61 -8.06 -9.47
N GLY A 17 1.12 -7.17 -8.60
CA GLY A 17 1.90 -6.05 -8.07
C GLY A 17 2.16 -4.93 -9.10
N GLU A 18 1.57 -5.03 -10.29
CA GLU A 18 1.76 -4.06 -11.36
C GLU A 18 0.96 -2.79 -11.13
N GLU A 19 1.46 -1.70 -11.72
CA GLU A 19 0.78 -0.42 -11.74
C GLU A 19 -0.42 -0.46 -12.69
N VAL A 20 -1.58 0.01 -12.22
CA VAL A 20 -2.82 0.12 -13.02
C VAL A 20 -3.21 1.59 -13.12
N HIS A 21 -3.41 2.07 -14.36
CA HIS A 21 -3.83 3.45 -14.64
C HIS A 21 -5.33 3.51 -14.83
N LEU A 22 -6.02 4.24 -13.96
CA LEU A 22 -7.47 4.43 -13.99
C LEU A 22 -7.78 5.81 -14.57
N ARG A 23 -7.99 5.86 -15.89
CA ARG A 23 -8.28 7.09 -16.67
C ARG A 23 -9.76 7.24 -17.07
N GLU A 24 -10.48 6.13 -17.07
CA GLU A 24 -11.84 6.01 -17.57
C GLU A 24 -12.74 5.42 -16.48
N GLY A 25 -14.05 5.64 -16.62
CA GLY A 25 -15.04 5.19 -15.64
C GLY A 25 -15.29 6.15 -14.48
N ASP A 26 -15.84 5.62 -13.38
CA ASP A 26 -16.26 6.42 -12.23
C ASP A 26 -15.06 6.92 -11.42
N VAL A 27 -14.99 8.24 -11.24
CA VAL A 27 -13.88 8.91 -10.55
C VAL A 27 -13.84 8.51 -9.07
N ILE A 28 -14.99 8.30 -8.43
CA ILE A 28 -15.05 7.92 -7.02
C ILE A 28 -14.49 6.50 -6.85
N GLU A 29 -14.87 5.56 -7.72
CA GLU A 29 -14.32 4.21 -7.75
C GLU A 29 -12.81 4.21 -8.01
N ALA A 30 -12.34 5.00 -8.98
CA ALA A 30 -10.92 5.12 -9.30
C ALA A 30 -10.09 5.64 -8.12
N VAL A 31 -10.56 6.71 -7.47
CA VAL A 31 -9.93 7.27 -6.27
C VAL A 31 -10.00 6.25 -5.13
N ARG A 32 -11.15 5.58 -4.93
CA ARG A 32 -11.30 4.55 -3.91
C ARG A 32 -10.26 3.46 -4.11
N ALA A 33 -10.13 2.91 -5.31
CA ALA A 33 -9.13 1.90 -5.65
C ALA A 33 -7.71 2.40 -5.30
N SER A 34 -7.38 3.61 -5.72
CA SER A 34 -6.06 4.24 -5.52
C SER A 34 -5.68 4.48 -4.05
N ILE A 35 -6.64 4.60 -3.13
CA ILE A 35 -6.41 4.76 -1.68
C ILE A 35 -6.63 3.48 -0.87
N SER A 36 -6.72 2.31 -1.53
CA SER A 36 -7.06 1.03 -0.91
C SER A 36 -5.90 0.40 -0.13
N LEU A 37 -5.51 1.05 0.96
CA LEU A 37 -4.43 0.56 1.81
C LEU A 37 -4.83 -0.75 2.51
N PRO A 38 -4.07 -1.84 2.33
CA PRO A 38 -4.23 -3.11 3.04
C PRO A 38 -4.26 -2.90 4.56
N GLY A 39 -5.22 -3.56 5.21
CA GLY A 39 -5.42 -3.45 6.66
C GLY A 39 -6.16 -2.19 7.11
N ILE A 40 -6.40 -1.21 6.23
CA ILE A 40 -7.24 -0.04 6.51
C ILE A 40 -8.54 -0.12 5.70
N PHE A 41 -8.42 -0.49 4.42
CA PHE A 41 -9.52 -0.55 3.49
C PHE A 41 -9.53 -1.86 2.69
N THR A 42 -10.73 -2.34 2.33
CA THR A 42 -10.87 -3.52 1.44
C THR A 42 -10.23 -3.20 0.08
N PRO A 43 -9.59 -4.18 -0.59
CA PRO A 43 -9.30 -4.06 -2.01
C PRO A 43 -10.58 -3.76 -2.81
N VAL A 44 -10.47 -2.91 -3.83
CA VAL A 44 -11.59 -2.60 -4.74
C VAL A 44 -11.51 -3.53 -5.94
N ARG A 45 -12.63 -4.15 -6.32
CA ARG A 45 -12.69 -4.97 -7.53
C ARG A 45 -13.07 -4.09 -8.71
N VAL A 46 -12.21 -4.00 -9.72
CA VAL A 46 -12.47 -3.32 -10.99
C VAL A 46 -12.29 -4.34 -12.11
N GLY A 47 -13.39 -4.72 -12.75
CA GLY A 47 -13.43 -5.86 -13.67
C GLY A 47 -13.00 -7.16 -12.97
N ASP A 48 -11.96 -7.80 -13.50
CA ASP A 48 -11.39 -9.04 -12.96
C ASP A 48 -10.19 -8.83 -12.02
N ARG A 49 -9.85 -7.57 -11.73
CA ARG A 49 -8.69 -7.23 -10.90
C ARG A 49 -9.14 -6.77 -9.52
N PHE A 50 -8.37 -7.14 -8.51
CA PHE A 50 -8.44 -6.53 -7.19
C PHE A 50 -7.35 -5.50 -7.06
N LEU A 51 -7.73 -4.26 -6.75
CA LEU A 51 -6.85 -3.12 -6.73
C LEU A 51 -6.58 -2.65 -5.30
N LEU A 52 -5.31 -2.33 -5.06
CA LEU A 52 -4.75 -1.76 -3.86
C LEU A 52 -4.27 -0.32 -4.10
N ASP A 53 -3.83 0.31 -3.01
CA ASP A 53 -3.23 1.63 -3.03
C ASP A 53 -2.12 1.79 -4.08
N GLY A 54 -2.15 2.91 -4.81
CA GLY A 54 -1.19 3.21 -5.86
C GLY A 54 0.24 3.42 -5.37
N GLY A 55 0.40 3.82 -4.10
CA GLY A 55 1.70 4.08 -3.50
C GLY A 55 2.56 2.83 -3.27
N MET A 56 1.98 1.63 -3.40
CA MET A 56 2.74 0.37 -3.35
C MET A 56 3.55 0.13 -4.60
N SER A 57 2.99 0.50 -5.75
CA SER A 57 3.68 0.50 -7.02
C SER A 57 4.35 1.85 -7.22
N ASN A 58 3.61 2.92 -7.46
CA ASN A 58 4.17 4.22 -7.82
C ASN A 58 3.73 5.34 -6.86
N PRO A 59 4.49 5.59 -5.77
CA PRO A 59 4.13 6.59 -4.76
C PRO A 59 4.12 8.03 -5.27
N VAL A 60 4.85 8.33 -6.35
CA VAL A 60 4.81 9.65 -7.01
C VAL A 60 4.80 9.44 -8.52
N PRO A 61 3.61 9.42 -9.16
CA PRO A 61 3.43 8.93 -10.53
C PRO A 61 3.82 9.93 -11.62
N VAL A 62 5.08 10.38 -11.59
CA VAL A 62 5.66 11.31 -12.58
C VAL A 62 5.60 10.71 -13.99
N SER A 63 5.91 9.41 -14.11
CA SER A 63 5.85 8.67 -15.38
C SER A 63 4.44 8.70 -15.99
N VAL A 64 3.41 8.57 -15.17
CA VAL A 64 2.01 8.60 -15.63
C VAL A 64 1.63 9.98 -16.15
N ALA A 65 1.99 11.04 -15.43
CA ALA A 65 1.77 12.41 -15.88
C ALA A 65 2.49 12.71 -17.21
N ARG A 66 3.73 12.24 -17.39
CA ARG A 66 4.46 12.31 -18.67
C ARG A 66 3.74 11.56 -19.78
N ALA A 67 3.27 10.34 -19.51
CA ALA A 67 2.52 9.53 -20.46
C ALA A 67 1.11 10.10 -20.78
N MET A 68 0.62 11.06 -20.00
CA MET A 68 -0.59 11.84 -20.31
C MET A 68 -0.31 13.03 -21.24
N GLY A 69 0.95 13.25 -21.64
CA GLY A 69 1.34 14.33 -22.55
C GLY A 69 1.91 15.58 -21.88
N ALA A 70 2.32 15.50 -20.61
CA ALA A 70 2.86 16.66 -19.91
C ALA A 70 4.31 17.00 -20.30
N ASP A 71 4.55 18.24 -20.75
CA ASP A 71 5.89 18.80 -21.01
C ASP A 71 6.63 19.20 -19.71
N TYR A 72 5.87 19.62 -18.71
CA TYR A 72 6.36 19.94 -17.37
C TYR A 72 5.54 19.18 -16.33
N VAL A 73 6.20 18.57 -15.36
CA VAL A 73 5.54 17.83 -14.27
C VAL A 73 5.98 18.42 -12.94
N ILE A 74 4.99 18.87 -12.15
CA ILE A 74 5.18 19.29 -10.77
C ILE A 74 4.88 18.08 -9.89
N ALA A 75 5.94 17.46 -9.34
CA ALA A 75 5.82 16.32 -8.45
C ALA A 75 5.85 16.77 -6.99
N VAL A 76 4.89 16.32 -6.19
CA VAL A 76 4.80 16.64 -4.76
C VAL A 76 5.06 15.36 -3.96
N ASP A 77 6.22 15.29 -3.30
CA ASP A 77 6.55 14.21 -2.36
C ASP A 77 6.44 14.72 -0.91
N ILE A 78 5.54 14.12 -0.15
CA ILE A 78 5.28 14.45 1.26
C ILE A 78 6.20 13.67 2.23
N ASN A 79 6.99 12.71 1.74
CA ASN A 79 7.78 11.79 2.58
C ASN A 79 9.22 12.25 2.83
N HIS A 80 9.65 13.36 2.22
CA HIS A 80 11.05 13.81 2.21
C HIS A 80 11.68 13.94 3.62
N ASP A 81 10.89 14.28 4.65
CA ASP A 81 11.39 14.53 6.01
C ASP A 81 11.21 13.37 7.01
N ILE A 82 10.50 12.31 6.65
CA ILE A 82 10.17 11.20 7.57
C ILE A 82 11.39 10.29 7.80
N VAL A 83 12.26 10.16 6.79
CA VAL A 83 13.42 9.25 6.80
C VAL A 83 14.74 9.96 7.17
N GLY A 84 14.82 11.29 6.99
CA GLY A 84 16.05 12.08 7.13
C GLY A 84 16.53 12.33 8.58
N LYS A 85 15.61 12.50 9.54
CA LYS A 85 15.99 12.84 10.94
C LYS A 85 16.73 11.75 11.72
N LYS A 86 16.80 10.50 11.23
CA LYS A 86 17.52 9.40 11.90
C LYS A 86 18.96 9.19 11.44
N ARG A 87 19.47 9.95 10.46
CA ARG A 87 20.80 9.69 9.87
C ARG A 87 21.98 10.39 10.56
N HIS A 88 21.77 11.42 11.36
CA HIS A 88 22.90 12.19 11.94
C HIS A 88 23.54 11.61 13.22
N THR A 89 23.08 10.47 13.75
CA THR A 89 23.60 9.89 15.02
C THR A 89 24.11 8.45 14.95
N GLN A 90 24.23 7.82 13.76
CA GLN A 90 24.50 6.36 13.70
C GLN A 90 25.61 5.88 12.76
N SER A 91 26.48 6.73 12.23
CA SER A 91 27.58 6.27 11.37
C SER A 91 28.65 5.45 12.12
N ALA A 92 28.79 5.56 13.45
CA ALA A 92 29.82 4.82 14.20
C ALA A 92 29.40 3.46 14.80
N ARG A 93 28.14 2.99 14.60
CA ARG A 93 27.60 1.80 15.31
C ARG A 93 27.18 0.63 14.39
N ARG A 94 27.47 0.71 13.09
CA ARG A 94 26.81 -0.12 12.06
C ARG A 94 27.30 -1.57 11.94
N GLU A 95 28.53 -1.91 12.30
CA GLU A 95 29.04 -3.27 12.04
C GLU A 95 28.68 -4.32 13.10
N ARG A 96 28.43 -3.93 14.36
CA ARG A 96 28.10 -4.90 15.44
C ARG A 96 26.59 -5.17 15.62
N ARG A 97 25.73 -4.52 14.82
CA ARG A 97 24.26 -4.48 15.03
C ARG A 97 23.47 -5.34 14.06
N THR A 98 24.03 -5.71 12.92
CA THR A 98 23.41 -6.56 11.88
C THR A 98 23.14 -7.98 12.39
N GLU A 99 24.10 -8.60 13.06
CA GLU A 99 23.98 -9.94 13.66
C GLU A 99 22.90 -10.00 14.76
N ARG A 100 22.87 -8.99 15.63
CA ARG A 100 21.90 -8.88 16.74
C ARG A 100 20.49 -8.50 16.25
N ARG A 101 20.38 -7.80 15.12
CA ARG A 101 19.10 -7.41 14.52
C ARG A 101 18.45 -8.58 13.78
N ARG A 102 19.22 -9.45 13.11
CA ARG A 102 18.71 -10.69 12.51
C ARG A 102 18.14 -11.64 13.58
N LYS A 103 18.84 -11.82 14.71
CA LYS A 103 18.33 -12.57 15.87
C LYS A 103 17.14 -11.91 16.60
N ARG A 104 16.99 -10.58 16.51
CA ARG A 104 15.81 -9.86 17.05
C ARG A 104 14.62 -9.90 16.11
N LEU A 105 14.83 -9.85 14.80
CA LEU A 105 13.77 -9.95 13.80
C LEU A 105 13.13 -11.34 13.83
N THR A 106 13.91 -12.42 13.95
CA THR A 106 13.36 -13.76 14.18
C THR A 106 12.64 -13.91 15.52
N LYS A 107 12.98 -13.09 16.53
CA LYS A 107 12.28 -13.06 17.82
C LYS A 107 10.99 -12.23 17.77
N ILE A 108 10.96 -11.14 16.98
CA ILE A 108 9.79 -10.28 16.74
C ILE A 108 8.73 -10.99 15.88
N PHE A 109 9.14 -11.80 14.89
CA PHE A 109 8.22 -12.68 14.15
C PHE A 109 7.63 -13.80 15.02
N GLY A 110 8.26 -14.15 16.15
CA GLY A 110 7.64 -15.00 17.19
C GLY A 110 6.75 -14.24 18.18
N GLU A 111 6.69 -12.92 18.07
CA GLU A 111 5.95 -11.97 18.91
C GLU A 111 4.76 -11.36 18.13
N GLU A 112 4.37 -11.98 17.00
CA GLU A 112 3.26 -11.58 16.14
C GLU A 112 1.95 -11.46 16.91
N SER A 113 1.72 -12.30 17.93
CA SER A 113 0.49 -12.29 18.73
C SER A 113 0.24 -10.94 19.42
N ARG A 114 1.26 -10.23 19.92
CA ARG A 114 1.03 -9.00 20.72
C ARG A 114 0.85 -7.74 19.88
N VAL A 115 1.50 -7.67 18.72
CA VAL A 115 1.33 -6.54 17.79
C VAL A 115 0.01 -6.69 17.04
N VAL A 116 -0.35 -7.93 16.66
CA VAL A 116 -1.66 -8.27 16.11
C VAL A 116 -2.75 -8.07 17.17
N GLU A 117 -2.54 -8.43 18.44
CA GLU A 117 -3.49 -8.17 19.53
C GLU A 117 -3.63 -6.67 19.84
N ALA A 118 -2.54 -5.89 19.84
CA ALA A 118 -2.61 -4.45 20.08
C ALA A 118 -3.25 -3.70 18.89
N PHE A 119 -3.04 -4.20 17.67
CA PHE A 119 -3.75 -3.77 16.48
C PHE A 119 -5.24 -4.12 16.64
N ASN A 120 -5.59 -5.38 16.91
CA ASN A 120 -6.95 -5.86 17.14
C ASN A 120 -7.69 -5.13 18.28
N ALA A 121 -7.04 -4.86 19.42
CA ALA A 121 -7.64 -4.20 20.58
C ALA A 121 -7.84 -2.68 20.38
N ARG A 122 -7.07 -2.07 19.46
CA ARG A 122 -7.31 -0.70 19.01
C ARG A 122 -8.40 -0.67 17.94
N TRP A 123 -8.47 -1.72 17.14
CA TRP A 123 -9.41 -1.93 16.05
C TRP A 123 -10.86 -2.12 16.55
N GLU A 124 -11.09 -2.95 17.58
CA GLU A 124 -12.43 -3.28 18.11
C GLU A 124 -13.24 -2.10 18.68
N ARG A 125 -12.60 -0.98 19.08
CA ARG A 125 -13.28 0.12 19.79
C ARG A 125 -14.03 1.11 18.88
N GLU A 126 -13.71 1.17 17.59
CA GLU A 126 -14.41 2.04 16.61
C GLU A 126 -15.32 1.23 15.65
N GLU A 127 -15.40 -0.09 15.83
CA GLU A 127 -15.63 -1.04 14.73
C GLU A 127 -17.06 -1.51 14.47
N ASN A 128 -18.08 -1.13 15.24
CA ASN A 128 -19.39 -1.80 15.10
C ASN A 128 -20.17 -1.50 13.79
N ARG A 129 -19.79 -0.47 13.02
CA ARG A 129 -20.52 -0.03 11.81
C ARG A 129 -19.79 -0.32 10.49
N PHE A 130 -18.46 -0.43 10.53
CA PHE A 130 -17.62 -0.62 9.36
C PHE A 130 -17.52 -2.12 9.02
N TRP A 131 -17.24 -2.98 9.99
CA TRP A 131 -17.00 -4.40 9.74
C TRP A 131 -18.24 -5.27 9.61
N SER A 132 -19.40 -4.79 10.07
CA SER A 132 -20.69 -5.40 9.73
C SER A 132 -20.94 -5.37 8.21
N ARG A 133 -20.45 -4.33 7.49
CA ARG A 133 -20.47 -4.29 6.02
C ARG A 133 -19.41 -5.20 5.38
N PHE A 134 -18.25 -5.39 6.01
CA PHE A 134 -17.24 -6.36 5.55
C PHE A 134 -17.70 -7.81 5.72
N ARG A 135 -18.33 -8.15 6.86
CA ARG A 135 -18.91 -9.48 7.09
C ARG A 135 -20.17 -9.73 6.27
N ALA A 136 -20.94 -8.70 5.91
CA ALA A 136 -22.12 -8.86 5.06
C ALA A 136 -21.80 -9.17 3.59
N LYS A 137 -20.56 -8.93 3.13
CA LYS A 137 -20.11 -9.26 1.76
C LYS A 137 -19.32 -10.58 1.69
N ARG A 138 -19.54 -11.48 2.65
CA ARG A 138 -18.84 -12.78 2.80
C ARG A 138 -19.31 -13.87 1.83
N GLU A 139 -20.27 -13.60 0.95
CA GLU A 139 -20.98 -14.65 0.20
C GLU A 139 -20.87 -14.54 -1.33
N GLU A 140 -19.78 -13.94 -1.83
CA GLU A 140 -19.42 -14.00 -3.25
C GLU A 140 -18.05 -14.70 -3.42
N ARG A 141 -18.04 -15.79 -4.18
CA ARG A 141 -16.81 -16.52 -4.54
C ARG A 141 -15.85 -15.57 -5.27
N GLY A 142 -14.65 -15.37 -4.73
CA GLY A 142 -13.57 -14.63 -5.39
C GLY A 142 -13.03 -13.40 -4.65
N VAL A 143 -13.56 -13.03 -3.48
CA VAL A 143 -12.97 -11.95 -2.65
C VAL A 143 -11.73 -12.48 -1.90
N PRO A 144 -10.55 -11.85 -2.02
CA PRO A 144 -9.33 -12.28 -1.34
C PRO A 144 -9.46 -12.28 0.19
N ASN A 145 -8.81 -13.23 0.85
CA ASN A 145 -8.72 -13.26 2.31
C ASN A 145 -7.91 -12.06 2.82
N ILE A 146 -8.32 -11.48 3.95
CA ILE A 146 -7.61 -10.35 4.57
C ILE A 146 -6.13 -10.66 4.86
N PHE A 147 -5.82 -11.88 5.32
CA PHE A 147 -4.44 -12.29 5.57
C PHE A 147 -3.66 -12.41 4.25
N ASP A 148 -4.26 -12.96 3.20
CA ASP A 148 -3.63 -13.09 1.88
C ASP A 148 -3.39 -11.71 1.25
N VAL A 149 -4.32 -10.77 1.42
CA VAL A 149 -4.16 -9.37 0.99
C VAL A 149 -2.97 -8.76 1.70
N LEU A 150 -2.88 -8.89 3.03
CA LEU A 150 -1.77 -8.33 3.82
C LEU A 150 -0.43 -8.94 3.41
N THR A 151 -0.33 -10.26 3.32
CA THR A 151 0.91 -10.95 2.93
C THR A 151 1.34 -10.58 1.52
N THR A 152 0.42 -10.59 0.56
CA THR A 152 0.73 -10.24 -0.84
C THR A 152 1.19 -8.78 -0.96
N SER A 153 0.56 -7.87 -0.20
CA SER A 153 0.94 -6.46 -0.20
C SER A 153 2.33 -6.22 0.36
N ILE A 154 2.71 -6.94 1.43
CA ILE A 154 4.07 -6.89 1.97
C ILE A 154 5.07 -7.36 0.91
N ASN A 155 4.78 -8.47 0.21
CA ASN A 155 5.64 -8.98 -0.85
C ASN A 155 5.82 -7.97 -2.00
N ILE A 156 4.74 -7.29 -2.41
CA ILE A 156 4.80 -6.23 -3.44
C ILE A 156 5.74 -5.11 -3.00
N LEU A 157 5.59 -4.63 -1.76
CA LEU A 157 6.44 -3.58 -1.20
C LEU A 157 7.90 -4.01 -1.10
N GLU A 158 8.18 -5.23 -0.64
CA GLU A 158 9.54 -5.77 -0.55
C GLU A 158 10.20 -5.89 -1.93
N SER A 159 9.46 -6.39 -2.92
CA SER A 159 9.92 -6.47 -4.31
C SER A 159 10.29 -5.09 -4.85
N ARG A 160 9.42 -4.08 -4.64
CA ARG A 160 9.64 -2.68 -5.08
C ARG A 160 10.86 -2.04 -4.42
N ILE A 161 11.03 -2.23 -3.12
CA ILE A 161 12.18 -1.71 -2.38
C ILE A 161 13.48 -2.37 -2.86
N THR A 162 13.42 -3.66 -3.18
CA THR A 162 14.58 -4.42 -3.65
C THR A 162 14.99 -3.99 -5.05
N SER A 163 14.05 -3.87 -5.97
CA SER A 163 14.32 -3.44 -7.36
C SER A 163 14.82 -2.00 -7.47
N THR A 164 14.45 -1.12 -6.53
CA THR A 164 14.96 0.27 -6.50
C THR A 164 16.41 0.35 -5.94
N ARG A 165 16.91 -0.72 -5.31
CA ARG A 165 18.25 -0.76 -4.68
C ARG A 165 19.31 -1.51 -5.47
N LEU A 166 18.90 -2.25 -6.50
CA LEU A 166 19.75 -2.95 -7.45
C LEU A 166 19.89 -2.12 -8.72
#